data_AF-A0A2V5M5N4-F1
#
_entry.id   AF-A0A2V5M5N4-F1
#
_cell.length_a   1.000
_cell.length_b   1.000
_cell.length_c   1.000
_cell.angle_alpha   90.00
_cell.angle_beta   90.00
_cell.angle_gamma   90.00
#
_symmetry.space_group_name_H-M   'P 1'
#
loop_
_entity.id
_entity.type
_entity.pdbx_description
1 polymer ?
#
loop_
_entity_poly.entity_id
_entity_poly.type
_entity_poly.pdbx_seq_one_letter_code
_entity_poly.pdbx_strand_id
1 'polypeptide(L)'
;MKIHVRSYNRHTSLTFLAGFLLLPVSLLFAQSTPSQPRPGKYAGRNITGELVRSSSVNITQLARAPMESASAAGKEIDPNRRPVLRPPVSNAAAATDQALTAAPAAPVTGPTPSFRGFTGLTHLQQRTTRAGNQFSTEPPDQGLAVGDGFVLEAVNSALNVYDTNGIQLLPRPVALSEFFGLPPGVNRTTGFRGVFPGDPVALFDPETQRWFIAAWSQLNTASGVALQQSRLYLAVSQTSDPTGAYSIYVLNTTLAHDPDKGGPRIPDFPHFAVDHYGLYISINEFNITPEGNIDGWRYFSARGPFPVAILLRF
;
A
#
# COMPACT_ATOMS: atom_id res chain seq x y z
N MET A 1 -23.23 -6.65 23.63
CA MET A 1 -24.10 -7.47 24.51
C MET A 1 -25.55 -7.26 24.08
N LYS A 2 -26.31 -8.37 24.00
CA LYS A 2 -27.62 -8.59 23.35
C LYS A 2 -27.56 -8.87 21.85
N ILE A 3 -27.53 -10.16 21.53
CA ILE A 3 -27.81 -10.76 20.22
C ILE A 3 -29.31 -11.02 20.15
N HIS A 4 -29.97 -10.60 19.08
CA HIS A 4 -31.35 -11.01 18.77
C HIS A 4 -31.34 -12.02 17.63
N VAL A 5 -31.70 -13.26 17.92
CA VAL A 5 -32.02 -14.29 16.91
C VAL A 5 -33.53 -14.26 16.69
N ARG A 6 -33.97 -13.96 15.46
CA ARG A 6 -35.36 -14.17 15.04
C ARG A 6 -35.43 -15.45 14.20
N SER A 7 -36.12 -16.45 14.74
CA SER A 7 -36.60 -17.61 13.99
C SER A 7 -37.89 -17.25 13.28
N TYR A 8 -37.99 -17.56 11.98
CA TYR A 8 -39.26 -17.65 11.28
C TYR A 8 -39.42 -19.10 10.82
N ASN A 9 -40.56 -19.70 11.11
CA ASN A 9 -40.86 -21.07 10.72
C ASN A 9 -42.27 -21.15 10.12
N ARG A 10 -42.42 -22.09 9.18
CA ARG A 10 -43.58 -22.48 8.32
C ARG A 10 -43.59 -21.74 6.96
N HIS A 11 -43.50 -22.42 5.81
CA HIS A 11 -44.24 -23.61 5.41
C HIS A 11 -43.42 -24.68 4.66
N THR A 12 -43.85 -25.93 4.85
CA THR A 12 -43.47 -27.17 4.16
C THR A 12 -43.95 -27.20 2.70
N SER A 13 -43.07 -27.61 1.77
CA SER A 13 -43.43 -28.33 0.54
C SER A 13 -42.28 -29.23 0.11
N LEU A 14 -42.59 -30.51 -0.09
CA LEU A 14 -41.70 -31.59 -0.55
C LEU A 14 -41.09 -31.29 -1.92
N THR A 15 -39.76 -31.36 -2.03
CA THR A 15 -39.01 -31.95 -3.16
C THR A 15 -37.50 -31.84 -2.88
N PHE A 16 -36.71 -32.79 -3.41
CA PHE A 16 -35.25 -32.95 -3.27
C PHE A 16 -34.74 -33.86 -2.15
N LEU A 17 -35.09 -35.14 -2.28
CA LEU A 17 -34.38 -36.26 -1.66
C LEU A 17 -33.23 -36.72 -2.58
N ALA A 18 -32.15 -35.94 -2.70
CA ALA A 18 -30.87 -36.38 -3.28
C ALA A 18 -29.77 -35.34 -3.01
N GLY A 19 -29.30 -35.23 -1.77
CA GLY A 19 -28.20 -34.32 -1.42
C GLY A 19 -27.71 -34.36 0.02
N PHE A 20 -28.10 -35.37 0.80
CA PHE A 20 -27.89 -35.38 2.26
C PHE A 20 -26.83 -36.37 2.77
N LEU A 21 -25.90 -36.81 1.90
CA LEU A 21 -24.84 -37.74 2.32
C LEU A 21 -23.40 -37.27 2.06
N LEU A 22 -23.19 -36.03 1.60
CA LEU A 22 -21.84 -35.45 1.46
C LEU A 22 -21.60 -34.18 2.31
N LEU A 23 -22.59 -33.72 3.06
CA LEU A 23 -22.50 -32.51 3.89
C LEU A 23 -22.00 -32.70 5.34
N PRO A 24 -21.90 -33.90 5.96
CA PRO A 24 -21.30 -33.98 7.30
C PRO A 24 -19.78 -34.23 7.29
N VAL A 25 -19.17 -34.60 6.16
CA VAL A 25 -17.72 -34.94 6.14
C VAL A 25 -16.83 -33.69 5.99
N SER A 26 -17.27 -32.66 5.28
CA SER A 26 -16.52 -31.40 5.12
C SER A 26 -16.55 -30.50 6.37
N LEU A 27 -17.48 -30.73 7.31
CA LEU A 27 -17.50 -30.04 8.61
C LEU A 27 -16.59 -30.70 9.66
N LEU A 28 -16.23 -31.98 9.47
CA LEU A 28 -15.34 -32.71 10.38
C LEU A 28 -13.85 -32.48 10.09
N PHE A 29 -13.48 -32.06 8.87
CA PHE A 29 -12.09 -31.69 8.54
C PHE A 29 -11.76 -30.20 8.73
N ALA A 30 -12.75 -29.37 9.08
CA ALA A 30 -12.52 -27.95 9.41
C ALA A 30 -12.18 -27.71 10.90
N GLN A 31 -12.18 -28.75 11.74
CA GLN A 31 -12.01 -28.64 13.19
C GLN A 31 -10.66 -29.15 13.74
N SER A 32 -9.70 -29.49 12.88
CA SER A 32 -8.37 -29.94 13.32
C SER A 32 -7.26 -28.95 13.02
N THR A 33 -7.55 -27.65 12.90
CA THR A 33 -6.50 -26.64 13.02
C THR A 33 -6.02 -26.70 14.48
N PRO A 34 -4.77 -27.11 14.76
CA PRO A 34 -4.27 -27.04 16.13
C PRO A 34 -4.45 -25.61 16.60
N SER A 35 -4.94 -25.43 17.83
CA SER A 35 -5.01 -24.10 18.45
C SER A 35 -3.65 -23.46 18.27
N GLN A 36 -3.58 -22.38 17.50
CA GLN A 36 -2.33 -21.64 17.41
C GLN A 36 -1.90 -21.33 18.84
N PRO A 37 -0.63 -21.58 19.21
CA PRO A 37 -0.12 -21.06 20.47
C PRO A 37 -0.51 -19.58 20.51
N ARG A 38 -1.05 -19.12 21.65
CA ARG A 38 -1.47 -17.73 21.89
C ARG A 38 -0.58 -16.81 21.06
N PRO A 39 -1.12 -15.89 20.24
CA PRO A 39 -0.29 -14.99 19.43
C PRO A 39 0.82 -14.52 20.35
N GLY A 40 2.06 -14.79 19.94
CA GLY A 40 3.22 -14.50 20.78
C GLY A 40 3.01 -13.11 21.35
N LYS A 41 3.27 -12.89 22.65
CA LYS A 41 3.09 -11.56 23.24
C LYS A 41 3.90 -10.58 22.40
N TYR A 42 3.25 -9.90 21.47
CA TYR A 42 3.82 -8.78 20.76
C TYR A 42 3.99 -7.77 21.86
N ALA A 43 5.24 -7.54 22.28
CA ALA A 43 5.60 -6.35 23.02
C ALA A 43 5.51 -5.18 22.05
N GLY A 44 4.31 -4.94 21.51
CA GLY A 44 3.99 -3.77 20.73
C GLY A 44 4.24 -2.61 21.66
N ARG A 45 5.26 -1.83 21.34
CA ARG A 45 5.52 -0.61 22.07
C ARG A 45 4.43 0.36 21.61
N ASN A 46 3.65 0.91 22.55
CA ASN A 46 2.57 1.84 22.22
C ASN A 46 3.11 3.12 21.59
N ILE A 47 3.07 3.26 20.26
CA ILE A 47 3.27 4.55 19.60
C ILE A 47 2.06 5.43 19.91
N THR A 48 2.08 6.13 21.04
CA THR A 48 1.16 7.25 21.25
C THR A 48 1.69 8.45 20.48
N GLY A 49 1.70 8.36 19.15
CA GLY A 49 1.70 9.54 18.29
C GLY A 49 0.28 10.09 18.24
N GLU A 50 0.13 11.41 18.26
CA GLU A 50 -1.18 12.03 18.05
C GLU A 50 -1.65 11.70 16.63
N LEU A 51 -2.68 10.86 16.50
CA LEU A 51 -3.36 10.62 15.22
C LEU A 51 -4.20 11.85 14.91
N VAL A 52 -3.70 12.73 14.05
CA VAL A 52 -4.40 13.97 13.69
C VAL A 52 -5.20 13.75 12.42
N ARG A 53 -6.51 14.01 12.47
CA ARG A 53 -7.35 14.08 11.26
C ARG A 53 -6.97 15.35 10.50
N SER A 54 -6.42 15.18 9.30
CA SER A 54 -5.89 16.27 8.48
C SER A 54 -6.93 16.85 7.54
N SER A 55 -7.65 16.01 6.79
CA SER A 55 -8.57 16.46 5.76
C SER A 55 -9.58 15.38 5.36
N SER A 56 -10.50 15.73 4.46
CA SER A 56 -11.36 14.79 3.76
C SER A 56 -11.17 14.96 2.26
N VAL A 57 -11.08 13.86 1.53
CA VAL A 57 -10.83 13.84 0.09
C VAL A 57 -11.83 12.94 -0.61
N ASN A 58 -12.39 13.34 -1.75
CA ASN A 58 -13.22 12.46 -2.57
C ASN A 58 -12.45 12.07 -3.84
N ILE A 59 -12.15 10.78 -3.98
CA ILE A 59 -11.24 10.31 -5.02
C ILE A 59 -11.83 10.47 -6.42
N THR A 60 -13.14 10.23 -6.60
CA THR A 60 -13.79 10.47 -7.89
C THR A 60 -13.77 11.95 -8.27
N GLN A 61 -13.96 12.84 -7.29
CA GLN A 61 -13.85 14.28 -7.54
C GLN A 61 -12.42 14.68 -7.91
N LEU A 62 -11.40 14.14 -7.23
CA LEU A 62 -9.99 14.34 -7.61
C LEU A 62 -9.73 13.87 -9.04
N ALA A 63 -10.15 12.65 -9.38
CA ALA A 63 -9.97 12.10 -10.72
C ALA A 63 -10.65 12.94 -11.81
N ARG A 64 -11.75 13.63 -11.50
CA ARG A 64 -12.45 14.57 -12.41
C ARG A 64 -11.89 15.99 -12.40
N ALA A 65 -11.07 16.35 -11.41
CA ALA A 65 -10.53 17.69 -11.31
C ALA A 65 -9.67 18.01 -12.55
N PRO A 66 -9.69 19.26 -13.04
CA PRO A 66 -8.81 19.68 -14.12
C PRO A 66 -7.36 19.36 -13.78
N MET A 67 -6.68 18.68 -14.70
CA MET A 67 -5.27 18.38 -14.53
C MET A 67 -4.47 19.69 -14.56
N GLU A 68 -3.48 19.81 -13.67
CA GLU A 68 -2.45 20.84 -13.75
C GLU A 68 -1.83 20.86 -15.16
N SER A 69 -1.22 21.98 -15.55
CA SER A 69 -0.51 22.08 -16.83
C SER A 69 0.43 20.90 -17.00
N ALA A 70 0.24 20.16 -18.10
CA ALA A 70 1.07 19.00 -18.41
C ALA A 70 2.54 19.39 -18.35
N SER A 71 3.27 18.70 -17.47
CA SER A 71 4.70 18.91 -17.37
C SER A 71 5.38 18.37 -18.62
N ALA A 72 6.54 18.93 -18.96
CA ALA A 72 7.43 18.35 -19.96
C ALA A 72 8.11 17.06 -19.42
N ALA A 73 7.35 16.17 -18.78
CA ALA A 73 7.79 14.83 -18.46
C ALA A 73 8.03 14.11 -19.80
N GLY A 74 9.22 14.32 -20.37
CA GLY A 74 9.65 13.78 -21.67
C GLY A 74 9.71 12.26 -21.66
N LYS A 75 10.49 11.64 -22.54
CA LYS A 75 10.76 10.20 -22.40
C LYS A 75 11.44 9.96 -21.06
N GLU A 76 11.14 8.83 -20.43
CA GLU A 76 11.91 8.36 -19.29
C GLU A 76 13.35 8.16 -19.75
N ILE A 77 14.20 9.09 -19.32
CA ILE A 77 15.64 8.95 -19.35
C ILE A 77 16.00 8.53 -17.94
N ASP A 78 16.69 7.41 -17.81
CA ASP A 78 17.23 6.91 -16.56
C ASP A 78 18.64 7.49 -16.38
N PRO A 79 18.81 8.68 -15.75
CA PRO A 79 20.14 9.22 -15.49
C PRO A 79 20.91 8.40 -14.46
N ASN A 80 20.22 7.53 -13.71
CA ASN A 80 20.74 6.74 -12.61
C ASN A 80 20.50 5.25 -12.85
N ARG A 81 20.77 4.77 -14.08
CA ARG A 81 20.90 3.34 -14.35
C ARG A 81 22.10 2.85 -13.53
N ARG A 82 21.86 2.58 -12.25
CA ARG A 82 22.87 2.02 -11.36
C ARG A 82 23.33 0.74 -12.06
N PRO A 83 24.64 0.45 -12.10
CA PRO A 83 25.10 -0.80 -12.65
C PRO A 83 24.28 -1.91 -11.99
N VAL A 84 23.67 -2.77 -12.83
CA VAL A 84 22.91 -3.93 -12.40
C VAL A 84 23.66 -4.54 -11.23
N LEU A 85 23.03 -4.64 -10.05
CA LEU A 85 23.61 -5.36 -8.92
C LEU A 85 23.86 -6.78 -9.42
N ARG A 86 25.10 -7.05 -9.82
CA ARG A 86 25.49 -8.38 -10.24
C ARG A 86 25.33 -9.27 -9.00
N PRO A 87 24.76 -10.48 -9.13
CA PRO A 87 24.89 -11.46 -8.06
C PRO A 87 26.37 -11.55 -7.67
N PRO A 88 26.72 -11.87 -6.41
CA PRO A 88 28.11 -12.07 -6.03
C PRO A 88 28.70 -13.16 -6.94
N VAL A 89 29.38 -12.76 -8.00
CA VAL A 89 29.99 -13.67 -8.95
C VAL A 89 31.28 -14.15 -8.31
N SER A 90 31.29 -15.40 -7.87
CA SER A 90 32.54 -16.15 -7.71
C SER A 90 33.30 -16.03 -9.04
N ASN A 91 34.46 -15.37 -9.01
CA ASN A 91 35.43 -15.20 -10.09
C ASN A 91 35.12 -15.97 -11.38
N ALA A 92 34.42 -15.34 -12.31
CA ALA A 92 34.35 -15.78 -13.70
C ALA A 92 34.53 -14.54 -14.58
N ALA A 93 35.32 -14.72 -15.65
CA ALA A 93 35.96 -13.69 -16.46
C ALA A 93 35.04 -12.56 -16.97
N ALA A 94 35.67 -11.44 -17.34
CA ALA A 94 35.04 -10.20 -17.78
C ALA A 94 33.92 -10.42 -18.80
N ALA A 95 32.67 -10.26 -18.35
CA ALA A 95 31.51 -10.22 -19.21
C ALA A 95 31.46 -8.88 -19.96
N THR A 96 31.38 -8.95 -21.28
CA THR A 96 31.17 -7.83 -22.19
C THR A 96 29.85 -7.10 -21.88
N ASP A 97 29.89 -5.77 -21.95
CA ASP A 97 28.79 -4.86 -21.65
C ASP A 97 27.75 -4.88 -22.80
N GLN A 98 27.06 -6.00 -22.96
CA GLN A 98 25.83 -6.02 -23.76
C GLN A 98 24.70 -5.51 -22.88
N ALA A 99 24.08 -4.41 -23.31
CA ALA A 99 22.79 -4.00 -22.78
C ALA A 99 21.84 -5.20 -22.86
N LEU A 100 21.51 -5.78 -21.71
CA LEU A 100 20.40 -6.71 -21.61
C LEU A 100 19.17 -5.90 -22.05
N THR A 101 18.73 -6.13 -23.28
CA THR A 101 17.38 -5.77 -23.69
C THR A 101 16.47 -6.42 -22.67
N ALA A 102 15.52 -5.64 -22.12
CA ALA A 102 14.48 -6.22 -21.27
C ALA A 102 13.96 -7.46 -22.00
N ALA A 103 14.08 -8.63 -21.36
CA ALA A 103 13.53 -9.84 -21.93
C ALA A 103 12.07 -9.51 -22.24
N PRO A 104 11.58 -9.74 -23.48
CA PRO A 104 10.16 -9.60 -23.73
C PRO A 104 9.45 -10.40 -22.64
N ALA A 105 8.44 -9.79 -22.00
CA ALA A 105 7.62 -10.49 -21.03
C ALA A 105 7.31 -11.87 -21.63
N ALA A 106 7.70 -12.93 -20.93
CA ALA A 106 7.47 -14.28 -21.42
C ALA A 106 5.99 -14.33 -21.81
N PRO A 107 5.64 -14.75 -23.05
CA PRO A 107 4.25 -14.84 -23.43
C PRO A 107 3.57 -15.63 -22.34
N VAL A 108 2.53 -15.05 -21.73
CA VAL A 108 1.72 -15.71 -20.72
C VAL A 108 1.39 -17.07 -21.32
N THR A 109 1.99 -18.13 -20.79
CA THR A 109 1.72 -19.51 -21.22
C THR A 109 0.22 -19.63 -21.23
N GLY A 110 -0.34 -20.08 -22.36
CA GLY A 110 -1.74 -19.94 -22.75
C GLY A 110 -2.74 -20.14 -21.60
N PRO A 111 -3.95 -19.57 -21.71
CA PRO A 111 -4.86 -19.36 -20.60
C PRO A 111 -4.88 -20.57 -19.68
N THR A 112 -4.31 -20.42 -18.48
CA THR A 112 -4.61 -21.33 -17.38
C THR A 112 -6.14 -21.34 -17.33
N PRO A 113 -6.82 -22.48 -17.58
CA PRO A 113 -8.25 -22.50 -17.91
C PRO A 113 -9.19 -21.87 -16.86
N SER A 114 -8.64 -21.48 -15.72
CA SER A 114 -9.30 -20.87 -14.57
C SER A 114 -8.66 -19.57 -14.08
N PHE A 115 -7.62 -19.03 -14.73
CA PHE A 115 -7.04 -17.74 -14.33
C PHE A 115 -7.99 -16.60 -14.72
N ARG A 116 -8.37 -15.80 -13.72
CA ARG A 116 -9.08 -14.54 -13.89
C ARG A 116 -8.19 -13.45 -13.31
N GLY A 117 -7.98 -12.41 -14.10
CA GLY A 117 -7.17 -11.27 -13.73
C GLY A 117 -7.25 -10.22 -14.83
N PHE A 118 -6.71 -9.05 -14.54
CA PHE A 118 -6.65 -7.94 -15.46
C PHE A 118 -5.35 -7.17 -15.24
N THR A 119 -4.97 -6.35 -16.22
CA THR A 119 -3.84 -5.44 -16.09
C THR A 119 -4.21 -4.31 -15.14
N GLY A 120 -3.57 -4.25 -13.98
CA GLY A 120 -3.68 -3.15 -13.02
C GLY A 120 -2.89 -1.91 -13.45
N LEU A 121 -2.38 -1.17 -12.48
CA LEU A 121 -1.56 0.01 -12.67
C LEU A 121 -0.20 -0.34 -13.29
N THR A 122 0.18 0.42 -14.32
CA THR A 122 1.47 0.29 -15.01
C THR A 122 2.47 1.35 -14.56
N HIS A 123 3.77 1.12 -14.80
CA HIS A 123 4.80 2.13 -14.58
C HIS A 123 4.48 3.45 -15.31
N LEU A 124 4.04 3.37 -16.56
CA LEU A 124 3.64 4.55 -17.33
C LEU A 124 2.51 5.32 -16.63
N GLN A 125 1.49 4.63 -16.13
CA GLN A 125 0.39 5.28 -15.41
C GLN A 125 0.89 5.97 -14.15
N GLN A 126 1.68 5.32 -13.29
CA GLN A 126 2.19 5.99 -12.08
C GLN A 126 3.05 7.21 -12.40
N ARG A 127 3.89 7.13 -13.44
CA ARG A 127 4.74 8.24 -13.91
C ARG A 127 3.93 9.42 -14.44
N THR A 128 2.82 9.15 -15.12
CA THR A 128 2.03 10.16 -15.84
C THR A 128 0.86 10.72 -15.05
N THR A 129 0.54 10.14 -13.88
CA THR A 129 -0.44 10.73 -12.98
C THR A 129 -0.10 12.18 -12.64
N ARG A 130 -1.15 12.96 -12.32
CA ARG A 130 -1.05 14.40 -12.05
C ARG A 130 -0.26 15.14 -13.15
N ALA A 131 -0.61 14.86 -14.42
CA ALA A 131 0.01 15.48 -15.59
C ALA A 131 1.55 15.30 -15.67
N GLY A 132 2.03 14.17 -15.15
CA GLY A 132 3.45 13.86 -15.06
C GLY A 132 4.19 14.52 -13.92
N ASN A 133 3.53 15.26 -13.01
CA ASN A 133 4.15 15.89 -11.84
C ASN A 133 4.37 14.92 -10.66
N GLN A 134 4.84 13.71 -10.95
CA GLN A 134 5.24 12.70 -9.96
C GLN A 134 6.63 12.15 -10.25
N PHE A 135 7.13 11.33 -9.33
CA PHE A 135 8.37 10.57 -9.48
C PHE A 135 8.18 9.37 -10.41
N SER A 136 9.26 8.96 -11.07
CA SER A 136 9.38 7.63 -11.68
C SER A 136 9.88 6.68 -10.61
N THR A 137 9.09 5.68 -10.22
CA THR A 137 9.43 4.80 -9.11
C THR A 137 9.69 3.38 -9.59
N GLU A 138 10.91 2.89 -9.34
CA GLU A 138 11.31 1.50 -9.54
C GLU A 138 12.26 1.04 -8.41
N PRO A 139 12.09 -0.17 -7.85
CA PRO A 139 10.96 -1.07 -8.10
C PRO A 139 9.64 -0.50 -7.55
N PRO A 140 8.49 -0.84 -8.15
CA PRO A 140 7.19 -0.44 -7.62
C PRO A 140 6.76 -1.30 -6.43
N ASP A 141 6.22 -0.65 -5.40
CA ASP A 141 5.55 -1.26 -4.25
C ASP A 141 4.04 -1.20 -4.43
N GLN A 142 3.38 -2.34 -4.33
CA GLN A 142 1.95 -2.49 -4.57
C GLN A 142 1.16 -2.68 -3.26
N GLY A 143 0.14 -1.87 -3.08
CA GLY A 143 -0.94 -2.10 -2.12
C GLY A 143 -2.21 -2.51 -2.85
N LEU A 144 -2.76 -3.68 -2.54
CA LEU A 144 -3.96 -4.22 -3.19
C LEU A 144 -4.99 -4.66 -2.16
N ALA A 145 -6.24 -4.24 -2.32
CA ALA A 145 -7.37 -4.71 -1.52
C ALA A 145 -8.55 -5.09 -2.42
N VAL A 146 -9.25 -6.15 -2.04
CA VAL A 146 -10.45 -6.63 -2.74
C VAL A 146 -11.58 -6.78 -1.73
N GLY A 147 -12.75 -6.26 -2.05
CA GLY A 147 -13.88 -6.21 -1.13
C GLY A 147 -15.10 -5.55 -1.74
N ASP A 148 -16.30 -5.91 -1.29
CA ASP A 148 -17.59 -5.31 -1.70
C ASP A 148 -17.80 -5.16 -3.22
N GLY A 149 -17.20 -6.05 -4.04
CA GLY A 149 -17.29 -5.99 -5.51
C GLY A 149 -16.27 -5.07 -6.20
N PHE A 150 -15.33 -4.51 -5.43
CA PHE A 150 -14.28 -3.61 -5.92
C PHE A 150 -12.88 -4.22 -5.74
N VAL A 151 -11.96 -3.73 -6.56
CA VAL A 151 -10.52 -3.93 -6.42
C VAL A 151 -9.87 -2.55 -6.33
N LEU A 152 -9.27 -2.24 -5.19
CA LEU A 152 -8.47 -1.03 -5.00
C LEU A 152 -7.00 -1.38 -5.11
N GLU A 153 -6.29 -0.67 -5.98
CA GLU A 153 -4.86 -0.85 -6.20
C GLU A 153 -4.14 0.48 -6.06
N ALA A 154 -3.04 0.49 -5.31
CA ALA A 154 -2.09 1.58 -5.23
C ALA A 154 -0.70 1.07 -5.58
N VAL A 155 0.05 1.84 -6.36
CA VAL A 155 1.44 1.57 -6.75
C VAL A 155 2.22 2.85 -6.63
N ASN A 156 2.94 3.01 -5.52
CA ASN A 156 3.60 4.24 -5.05
C ASN A 156 2.97 5.56 -5.56
N SER A 157 3.34 6.03 -6.75
CA SER A 157 2.87 7.32 -7.28
C SER A 157 1.45 7.30 -7.86
N ALA A 158 0.74 6.17 -7.91
CA ALA A 158 -0.64 6.08 -8.40
C ALA A 158 -1.56 5.24 -7.51
N LEU A 159 -2.85 5.51 -7.64
CA LEU A 159 -3.94 4.74 -7.07
C LEU A 159 -5.11 4.67 -8.06
N ASN A 160 -5.79 3.54 -8.10
CA ASN A 160 -6.97 3.32 -8.93
C ASN A 160 -7.97 2.36 -8.27
N VAL A 161 -9.20 2.38 -8.77
CA VAL A 161 -10.27 1.47 -8.34
C VAL A 161 -10.88 0.81 -9.57
N TYR A 162 -11.07 -0.50 -9.49
CA TYR A 162 -11.65 -1.34 -10.53
C TYR A 162 -12.84 -2.12 -9.99
N ASP A 163 -13.69 -2.63 -10.87
CA ASP A 163 -14.58 -3.73 -10.55
C ASP A 163 -13.83 -5.08 -10.56
N THR A 164 -14.49 -6.17 -10.17
CA THR A 164 -13.88 -7.51 -10.18
C THR A 164 -13.57 -8.06 -11.58
N ASN A 165 -14.03 -7.40 -12.65
CA ASN A 165 -13.71 -7.75 -14.04
C ASN A 165 -12.52 -6.93 -14.58
N GLY A 166 -11.98 -6.00 -13.78
CA GLY A 166 -10.88 -5.13 -14.20
C GLY A 166 -11.30 -3.86 -14.92
N ILE A 167 -12.58 -3.52 -14.91
CA ILE A 167 -13.06 -2.26 -15.45
C ILE A 167 -12.71 -1.15 -14.48
N GLN A 168 -11.92 -0.19 -14.94
CA GLN A 168 -11.58 1.01 -14.16
C GLN A 168 -12.84 1.81 -13.86
N LEU A 169 -13.03 2.18 -12.60
CA LEU A 169 -14.20 2.92 -12.11
C LEU A 169 -13.93 4.41 -11.92
N LEU A 170 -12.66 4.81 -11.77
CA LEU A 170 -12.26 6.21 -11.79
C LEU A 170 -12.10 6.71 -13.23
N PRO A 171 -12.33 8.00 -13.53
CA PRO A 171 -12.03 8.57 -14.85
C PRO A 171 -10.56 8.47 -15.26
N ARG A 172 -9.65 8.46 -14.28
CA ARG A 172 -8.20 8.28 -14.42
C ARG A 172 -7.60 7.75 -13.12
N PRO A 173 -6.41 7.13 -13.15
CA PRO A 173 -5.60 6.97 -11.96
C PRO A 173 -5.32 8.32 -11.28
N VAL A 174 -5.34 8.32 -9.95
CA VAL A 174 -5.07 9.48 -9.10
C VAL A 174 -3.64 9.34 -8.57
N ALA A 175 -2.89 10.44 -8.50
CA ALA A 175 -1.57 10.37 -7.89
C ALA A 175 -1.70 10.13 -6.39
N LEU A 176 -0.88 9.25 -5.79
CA LEU A 176 -1.03 8.96 -4.36
C LEU A 176 -0.75 10.19 -3.48
N SER A 177 0.16 11.08 -3.91
CA SER A 177 0.36 12.37 -3.25
C SER A 177 -0.87 13.28 -3.37
N GLU A 178 -1.53 13.32 -4.52
CA GLU A 178 -2.81 14.06 -4.70
C GLU A 178 -3.89 13.50 -3.77
N PHE A 179 -4.00 12.18 -3.66
CA PHE A 179 -4.95 11.50 -2.79
C PHE A 179 -4.75 11.85 -1.30
N PHE A 180 -3.51 11.84 -0.80
CA PHE A 180 -3.21 12.23 0.58
C PHE A 180 -3.20 13.76 0.82
N GLY A 181 -3.51 14.58 -0.20
CA GLY A 181 -3.51 16.03 -0.08
C GLY A 181 -2.10 16.65 -0.02
N LEU A 182 -1.11 15.94 -0.54
CA LEU A 182 0.29 16.36 -0.59
C LEU A 182 0.60 17.18 -1.87
N PRO A 183 1.61 18.07 -1.82
CA PRO A 183 2.17 18.70 -3.00
C PRO A 183 2.62 17.68 -4.06
N PRO A 184 2.80 18.09 -5.33
CA PRO A 184 3.26 17.16 -6.36
C PRO A 184 4.64 16.61 -5.99
N GLY A 185 4.92 15.35 -6.32
CA GLY A 185 6.24 14.76 -6.06
C GLY A 185 7.35 15.59 -6.73
N VAL A 186 7.10 16.04 -7.97
CA VAL A 186 7.97 16.99 -8.67
C VAL A 186 7.11 17.94 -9.49
N ASN A 187 7.40 19.24 -9.47
CA ASN A 187 6.94 20.17 -10.50
C ASN A 187 8.11 20.47 -11.44
N ARG A 188 8.05 19.95 -12.67
CA ARG A 188 9.16 20.09 -13.63
C ARG A 188 9.28 21.51 -14.20
N THR A 189 8.24 22.32 -14.08
CA THR A 189 8.23 23.72 -14.55
C THR A 189 8.92 24.65 -13.56
N THR A 190 8.65 24.47 -12.26
CA THR A 190 9.21 25.33 -11.20
C THR A 190 10.47 24.76 -10.55
N GLY A 191 10.76 23.47 -10.77
CA GLY A 191 11.85 22.76 -10.11
C GLY A 191 11.50 22.31 -8.68
N PHE A 192 10.27 22.52 -8.22
CA PHE A 192 9.81 22.04 -6.91
C PHE A 192 9.93 20.52 -6.80
N ARG A 193 10.41 20.04 -5.65
CA ARG A 193 10.53 18.63 -5.32
C ARG A 193 9.87 18.39 -3.98
N GLY A 194 8.74 17.69 -4.01
CA GLY A 194 7.94 17.38 -2.85
C GLY A 194 8.38 16.10 -2.14
N VAL A 195 7.45 15.58 -1.37
CA VAL A 195 7.62 14.32 -0.64
C VAL A 195 7.09 13.15 -1.48
N PHE A 196 7.56 11.95 -1.17
CA PHE A 196 7.16 10.73 -1.83
C PHE A 196 6.36 9.85 -0.87
N PRO A 197 5.03 9.67 -1.08
CA PRO A 197 4.26 8.64 -0.39
C PRO A 197 4.64 7.26 -0.96
N GLY A 198 5.46 6.53 -0.21
CA GLY A 198 6.00 5.21 -0.55
C GLY A 198 5.29 4.08 0.15
N ASP A 199 5.57 2.86 -0.33
CA ASP A 199 5.09 1.58 0.19
C ASP A 199 3.59 1.58 0.53
N PRO A 200 2.71 1.83 -0.45
CA PRO A 200 1.29 1.83 -0.17
C PRO A 200 0.83 0.44 0.27
N VAL A 201 -0.04 0.42 1.27
CA VAL A 201 -0.81 -0.76 1.65
C VAL A 201 -2.29 -0.44 1.66
N ALA A 202 -3.10 -1.43 1.29
CA ALA A 202 -4.55 -1.30 1.25
C ALA A 202 -5.21 -2.50 1.95
N LEU A 203 -6.34 -2.27 2.59
CA LEU A 203 -7.17 -3.31 3.19
C LEU A 203 -8.64 -2.91 3.14
N PHE A 204 -9.53 -3.87 2.83
CA PHE A 204 -10.96 -3.72 3.07
C PHE A 204 -11.35 -4.56 4.29
N ASP A 205 -12.01 -3.93 5.26
CA ASP A 205 -12.58 -4.63 6.40
C ASP A 205 -14.08 -4.86 6.18
N PRO A 206 -14.54 -6.12 6.06
CA PRO A 206 -15.95 -6.43 5.88
C PRO A 206 -16.81 -6.17 7.14
N GLU A 207 -16.23 -6.10 8.34
CA GLU A 207 -17.02 -5.83 9.56
C GLU A 207 -17.44 -4.36 9.63
N THR A 208 -16.50 -3.45 9.44
CA THR A 208 -16.78 -2.00 9.42
C THR A 208 -17.26 -1.49 8.06
N GLN A 209 -17.11 -2.30 6.99
CA GLN A 209 -17.38 -1.91 5.61
C GLN A 209 -16.57 -0.66 5.23
N ARG A 210 -15.27 -0.70 5.51
CA ARG A 210 -14.35 0.42 5.27
C ARG A 210 -13.08 -0.02 4.56
N TRP A 211 -12.58 0.89 3.74
CA TRP A 211 -11.31 0.78 3.04
C TRP A 211 -10.26 1.59 3.77
N PHE A 212 -9.12 0.97 4.03
CA PHE A 212 -7.95 1.54 4.65
C PHE A 212 -6.83 1.58 3.63
N ILE A 213 -6.16 2.72 3.50
CA ILE A 213 -4.97 2.87 2.66
C ILE A 213 -3.93 3.61 3.48
N ALA A 214 -2.71 3.11 3.56
CA ALA A 214 -1.61 3.81 4.19
C ALA A 214 -0.39 3.90 3.27
N ALA A 215 0.41 4.92 3.48
CA ALA A 215 1.71 5.13 2.85
C ALA A 215 2.57 6.00 3.75
N TRP A 216 3.90 5.91 3.64
CA TRP A 216 4.80 6.73 4.43
C TRP A 216 5.55 7.77 3.59
N SER A 217 6.06 8.82 4.22
CA SER A 217 7.02 9.72 3.58
C SER A 217 8.06 10.24 4.57
N GLN A 218 9.31 10.36 4.10
CA GLN A 218 10.25 11.32 4.66
C GLN A 218 9.91 12.71 4.11
N LEU A 219 9.93 13.72 4.97
CA LEU A 219 9.66 15.09 4.57
C LEU A 219 10.90 15.70 3.92
N ASN A 220 10.66 16.58 2.95
CA ASN A 220 11.70 17.26 2.18
C ASN A 220 11.45 18.76 2.21
N THR A 221 12.51 19.55 2.03
CA THR A 221 12.36 20.96 1.63
C THR A 221 11.72 21.06 0.24
N ALA A 222 11.27 22.25 -0.16
CA ALA A 222 10.75 22.50 -1.50
C ALA A 222 11.76 22.24 -2.64
N SER A 223 13.06 22.20 -2.33
CA SER A 223 14.13 21.86 -3.25
C SER A 223 14.48 20.36 -3.25
N GLY A 224 13.78 19.54 -2.46
CA GLY A 224 13.98 18.09 -2.40
C GLY A 224 15.10 17.66 -1.46
N VAL A 225 15.56 18.53 -0.56
CA VAL A 225 16.53 18.15 0.47
C VAL A 225 15.80 17.42 1.59
N ALA A 226 16.23 16.19 1.88
CA ALA A 226 15.63 15.33 2.88
C ALA A 226 15.77 15.92 4.29
N LEU A 227 14.69 15.88 5.06
CA LEU A 227 14.63 16.34 6.44
C LEU A 227 14.64 15.16 7.40
N GLN A 228 15.06 15.40 8.64
CA GLN A 228 14.93 14.44 9.73
C GLN A 228 13.49 14.39 10.29
N GLN A 229 12.52 14.22 9.39
CA GLN A 229 11.09 14.15 9.73
C GLN A 229 10.41 13.13 8.84
N SER A 230 9.53 12.32 9.42
CA SER A 230 8.75 11.33 8.68
C SER A 230 7.29 11.34 9.12
N ARG A 231 6.42 10.91 8.23
CA ARG A 231 4.98 10.77 8.46
C ARG A 231 4.48 9.43 7.94
N LEU A 232 3.49 8.88 8.61
CA LEU A 232 2.61 7.83 8.07
C LEU A 232 1.24 8.47 7.81
N TYR A 233 0.75 8.31 6.58
CA TYR A 233 -0.57 8.78 6.17
C TYR A 233 -1.53 7.60 6.17
N LEU A 234 -2.73 7.78 6.73
CA LEU A 234 -3.80 6.79 6.71
C LEU A 234 -5.06 7.43 6.13
N ALA A 235 -5.61 6.83 5.08
CA ALA A 235 -6.91 7.15 4.54
C ALA A 235 -7.92 6.08 4.98
N VAL A 236 -9.08 6.52 5.47
CA VAL A 236 -10.20 5.64 5.81
C VAL A 236 -11.42 6.09 5.02
N SER A 237 -12.03 5.20 4.24
CA SER A 237 -13.23 5.54 3.47
C SER A 237 -14.38 5.97 4.41
N GLN A 238 -15.33 6.73 3.90
CA GLN A 238 -16.52 7.12 4.65
C GLN A 238 -17.66 6.12 4.48
N THR A 239 -17.61 5.29 3.43
CA THR A 239 -18.61 4.29 3.06
C THR A 239 -17.92 3.00 2.60
N SER A 240 -18.71 1.97 2.25
CA SER A 240 -18.21 0.73 1.64
C SER A 240 -17.77 0.90 0.18
N ASP A 241 -18.08 2.05 -0.45
CA ASP A 241 -17.69 2.36 -1.82
C ASP A 241 -16.29 3.04 -1.83
N PRO A 242 -15.26 2.39 -2.38
CA PRO A 242 -13.90 2.93 -2.41
C PRO A 242 -13.71 4.09 -3.39
N THR A 243 -14.70 4.41 -4.23
CA THR A 243 -14.65 5.54 -5.18
C THR A 243 -15.11 6.87 -4.55
N GLY A 244 -15.59 6.82 -3.31
CA GLY A 244 -16.17 7.95 -2.59
C GLY A 244 -15.16 8.81 -1.82
N ALA A 245 -15.59 9.25 -0.64
CA ALA A 245 -14.80 10.11 0.23
C ALA A 245 -13.99 9.32 1.27
N TYR A 246 -12.81 9.83 1.60
CA TYR A 246 -11.91 9.33 2.62
C TYR A 246 -11.60 10.43 3.64
N SER A 247 -11.53 10.06 4.91
CA SER A 247 -10.88 10.89 5.94
C SER A 247 -9.40 10.57 5.96
N ILE A 248 -8.55 11.60 5.88
CA ILE A 248 -7.10 11.47 5.94
C ILE A 248 -6.63 11.77 7.35
N TYR A 249 -5.81 10.88 7.88
CA TYR A 249 -5.14 10.99 9.16
C TYR A 249 -3.63 10.97 8.94
N VAL A 250 -2.91 11.72 9.76
CA VAL A 250 -1.45 11.84 9.69
C VAL A 250 -0.88 11.50 11.05
N LEU A 251 0.07 10.56 11.06
CA LEU A 251 0.83 10.19 12.23
C LEU A 251 2.24 10.74 12.08
N ASN A 252 2.73 11.40 13.11
CA ASN A 252 4.13 11.80 13.19
C ASN A 252 4.99 10.62 13.63
N THR A 253 5.80 10.10 12.72
CA THR A 253 6.68 8.94 12.93
C THR A 253 8.14 9.34 13.10
N THR A 254 8.45 10.64 13.14
CA THR A 254 9.82 11.17 13.21
C THR A 254 10.63 10.58 14.36
N LEU A 255 9.99 10.17 15.46
CA LEU A 255 10.64 9.50 16.59
C LEU A 255 9.87 8.26 17.06
N ALA A 256 8.97 7.71 16.23
CA ALA A 256 8.05 6.58 16.47
C ALA A 256 8.22 5.91 17.85
N HIS A 257 7.73 6.68 18.82
CA HIS A 257 7.86 6.65 20.29
C HIS A 257 9.07 5.93 20.96
N ASP A 258 10.26 6.09 20.37
CA ASP A 258 11.58 6.28 21.03
C ASP A 258 12.56 5.09 21.08
N PRO A 259 12.90 4.40 19.98
CA PRO A 259 13.79 3.22 19.98
C PRO A 259 15.20 3.59 20.48
N ASP A 260 15.46 3.31 21.76
CA ASP A 260 16.11 4.21 22.72
C ASP A 260 17.43 4.87 22.27
N LYS A 261 17.39 6.18 21.99
CA LYS A 261 18.54 7.10 21.76
C LYS A 261 19.18 7.09 20.36
N GLY A 262 18.52 6.56 19.35
CA GLY A 262 19.10 6.39 18.01
C GLY A 262 18.81 7.47 16.97
N GLY A 263 18.03 8.52 17.27
CA GLY A 263 17.71 9.59 16.32
C GLY A 263 16.42 9.38 15.50
N PRO A 264 16.07 10.33 14.62
CA PRO A 264 14.80 10.34 13.88
C PRO A 264 14.59 9.12 12.99
N ARG A 265 13.35 8.61 12.84
CA ARG A 265 13.05 7.33 12.17
C ARG A 265 12.10 7.44 10.98
N ILE A 266 12.19 6.47 10.07
CA ILE A 266 11.25 6.26 8.97
C ILE A 266 10.43 4.98 9.21
N PRO A 267 9.10 5.00 8.97
CA PRO A 267 8.22 3.84 9.12
C PRO A 267 8.08 3.06 7.80
N ASP A 268 9.16 2.43 7.37
CA ASP A 268 9.27 1.73 6.09
C ASP A 268 8.39 0.47 6.03
N PHE A 269 7.92 0.12 4.83
CA PHE A 269 7.22 -1.12 4.55
C PHE A 269 6.04 -1.42 5.52
N PRO A 270 5.06 -0.50 5.64
CA PRO A 270 3.91 -0.69 6.50
C PRO A 270 3.10 -1.93 6.10
N HIS A 271 2.42 -2.57 7.05
CA HIS A 271 1.45 -3.63 6.79
C HIS A 271 0.24 -3.48 7.68
N PHE A 272 -0.92 -3.92 7.19
CA PHE A 272 -2.14 -3.96 7.97
C PHE A 272 -2.42 -5.34 8.55
N ALA A 273 -2.98 -5.32 9.75
CA ALA A 273 -3.82 -6.38 10.28
C ALA A 273 -5.07 -5.73 10.89
N VAL A 274 -6.20 -6.45 10.89
CA VAL A 274 -7.45 -5.97 11.49
C VAL A 274 -8.06 -7.08 12.32
N ASP A 275 -8.66 -6.71 13.45
CA ASP A 275 -9.55 -7.58 14.21
C ASP A 275 -10.74 -6.78 14.75
N HIS A 276 -11.61 -7.44 15.51
CA HIS A 276 -12.79 -6.84 16.14
C HIS A 276 -12.46 -5.62 17.05
N TYR A 277 -11.22 -5.48 17.51
CA TYR A 277 -10.79 -4.41 18.40
C TYR A 277 -10.16 -3.23 17.70
N GLY A 278 -9.72 -3.38 16.45
CA GLY A 278 -9.20 -2.26 15.67
C GLY A 278 -8.30 -2.63 14.50
N LEU A 279 -7.71 -1.58 13.93
CA LEU A 279 -6.68 -1.66 12.89
C LEU A 279 -5.29 -1.64 13.53
N TYR A 280 -4.43 -2.53 13.09
CA TYR A 280 -3.03 -2.64 13.48
C TYR A 280 -2.17 -2.33 12.26
N ILE A 281 -1.20 -1.44 12.43
CA ILE A 281 -0.23 -1.11 11.38
C ILE A 281 1.16 -1.50 11.87
N SER A 282 1.81 -2.47 11.24
CA SER A 282 3.21 -2.79 11.54
C SER A 282 4.16 -2.11 10.57
N ILE A 283 5.32 -1.67 11.04
CA ILE A 283 6.34 -0.93 10.26
C ILE A 283 7.75 -1.44 10.56
N ASN A 284 8.68 -1.23 9.63
CA ASN A 284 10.12 -1.36 9.84
C ASN A 284 10.74 0.02 10.11
N GLU A 285 11.47 0.16 11.22
CA GLU A 285 12.07 1.46 11.57
C GLU A 285 13.53 1.58 11.16
N PHE A 286 13.85 2.60 10.34
CA PHE A 286 15.21 2.96 9.94
C PHE A 286 15.60 4.34 10.43
N ASN A 287 16.87 4.53 10.78
CA ASN A 287 17.37 5.83 11.26
C ASN A 287 17.54 6.84 10.10
N ILE A 288 17.25 8.10 10.37
CA ILE A 288 17.53 9.24 9.50
C ILE A 288 18.78 9.95 10.04
N THR A 289 19.86 9.94 9.27
CA THR A 289 21.10 10.63 9.63
C THR A 289 20.90 12.15 9.72
N PRO A 290 21.80 12.91 10.36
CA PRO A 290 21.72 14.38 10.40
C PRO A 290 21.63 15.04 9.02
N GLU A 291 22.19 14.41 7.99
CA GLU A 291 22.15 14.86 6.60
C GLU A 291 20.87 14.46 5.86
N GLY A 292 19.93 13.78 6.54
CA GLY A 292 18.67 13.32 5.97
C GLY A 292 18.75 11.98 5.24
N ASN A 293 19.86 11.24 5.31
CA ASN A 293 20.00 9.94 4.67
C ASN A 293 19.36 8.82 5.50
N ILE A 294 18.97 7.73 4.85
CA ILE A 294 18.43 6.54 5.53
C ILE A 294 19.59 5.61 5.87
N ASP A 295 19.78 5.30 7.15
CA ASP A 295 20.74 4.31 7.64
C ASP A 295 20.18 2.89 7.50
N GLY A 296 19.93 2.49 6.25
CA GLY A 296 19.54 1.14 5.83
C GLY A 296 20.59 0.47 4.93
N TRP A 297 21.44 1.27 4.27
CA TRP A 297 22.41 0.82 3.27
C TRP A 297 23.65 0.11 3.85
N ARG A 298 23.82 0.11 5.17
CA ARG A 298 24.93 -0.58 5.87
C ARG A 298 24.57 -1.98 6.41
N TYR A 299 23.33 -2.45 6.23
CA TYR A 299 22.82 -3.68 6.85
C TYR A 299 23.03 -4.97 6.06
N PHE A 300 24.28 -5.25 5.65
CA PHE A 300 24.79 -6.62 5.78
C PHE A 300 25.58 -6.83 7.09
N SER A 301 25.65 -5.84 8.00
CA SER A 301 26.22 -6.08 9.33
C SER A 301 25.39 -5.53 10.50
N ALA A 302 24.88 -6.48 11.29
CA ALA A 302 24.84 -6.57 12.75
C ALA A 302 23.73 -5.95 13.63
N ARG A 303 22.76 -5.16 13.14
CA ARG A 303 21.58 -4.72 13.96
C ARG A 303 20.31 -4.48 13.13
N GLY A 304 19.61 -5.55 12.71
CA GLY A 304 18.44 -5.46 11.84
C GLY A 304 17.29 -4.56 12.32
N PRO A 305 16.30 -4.28 11.43
CA PRO A 305 15.18 -3.39 11.70
C PRO A 305 14.33 -3.85 12.91
N PHE A 306 13.73 -2.89 13.60
CA PHE A 306 12.82 -3.16 14.72
C PHE A 306 11.37 -3.11 14.22
N PRO A 307 10.58 -4.19 14.38
CA PRO A 307 9.17 -4.16 14.05
C PRO A 307 8.38 -3.41 15.13
N VAL A 308 7.53 -2.47 14.72
CA VAL A 308 6.64 -1.73 15.63
C VAL A 308 5.20 -1.77 15.15
N ALA A 309 4.23 -1.88 16.07
CA ALA A 309 2.80 -1.95 15.77
C ALA A 309 2.04 -0.73 16.32
N ILE A 310 1.20 -0.11 15.49
CA ILE A 310 0.31 1.00 15.81
C ILE A 310 -1.12 0.46 15.89
N LEU A 311 -1.78 0.61 17.05
CA LEU A 311 -3.19 0.22 17.23
C LEU A 311 -4.09 1.45 17.13
N LEU A 312 -5.04 1.41 16.19
CA LEU A 312 -6.09 2.40 16.03
C LEU A 312 -7.45 1.77 16.33
N ARG A 313 -8.18 2.38 17.26
CA ARG A 313 -9.57 2.02 17.59
C ARG A 313 -10.49 3.03 16.92
N PHE A 314 -11.43 2.56 16.11
CA PHE A 314 -12.43 3.36 15.43
C PHE A 314 -13.82 3.08 16.01
#